data_AF-A0A4U0X007-F1
#
_entry.id   AF-A0A4U0X007-F1
#
_cell.length_a   1.000
_cell.length_b   1.000
_cell.length_c   1.000
_cell.angle_alpha   90.00
_cell.angle_beta   90.00
_cell.angle_gamma   90.00
#
_symmetry.space_group_name_H-M   'P 1'
#
loop_
_entity.id
_entity.type
_entity.pdbx_description
1 polymer ?
#
loop_
_entity_poly.entity_id
_entity_poly.type
_entity_poly.pdbx_seq_one_letter_code
_entity_poly.pdbx_strand_id
1 'polypeptide(L)'
;MDDFAQLELLSLVSKVTSEINNYMGIADKTIAEFVIAEHAKCPDLPEFQAALEEYEFPKSLTESIDRLVRTLHPGYKRDVRNGKDEKNGKVQGSRSTHTWGEELRLKAGYAES
;
A
#
# COMPACT_ATOMS: atom_id res chain seq x y z
N MET A 1 -10.81 9.34 15.79
CA MET A 1 -11.15 8.53 14.61
C MET A 1 -9.90 8.18 13.78
N ASP A 2 -8.71 8.16 14.38
CA ASP A 2 -7.45 7.90 13.67
C ASP A 2 -6.67 6.71 14.24
N ASP A 3 -6.97 6.28 15.47
CA ASP A 3 -6.31 5.14 16.12
C ASP A 3 -6.48 3.84 15.31
N PHE A 4 -7.64 3.63 14.68
CA PHE A 4 -7.88 2.44 13.87
C PHE A 4 -7.05 2.44 12.58
N ALA A 5 -6.88 3.60 11.94
CA ALA A 5 -6.05 3.75 10.74
C ALA A 5 -4.57 3.56 11.08
N GLN A 6 -4.14 4.08 12.24
CA GLN A 6 -2.79 3.87 12.76
C GLN A 6 -2.53 2.39 13.07
N LEU A 7 -3.49 1.69 13.68
CA LEU A 7 -3.37 0.24 13.92
C LEU A 7 -3.32 -0.57 12.62
N GLU A 8 -4.12 -0.21 11.60
CA GLU A 8 -4.05 -0.85 10.27
C GLU A 8 -2.67 -0.63 9.63
N LEU A 9 -2.11 0.59 9.71
CA LEU A 9 -0.77 0.88 9.22
C LEU A 9 0.32 0.13 9.99
N LEU A 10 0.27 0.11 11.32
CA LEU A 10 1.20 -0.65 12.16
C LEU A 10 1.14 -2.15 11.85
N SER A 11 -0.07 -2.68 11.62
CA SER A 11 -0.27 -4.07 11.21
C SER A 11 0.34 -4.35 9.84
N LEU A 12 0.17 -3.43 8.88
CA LEU A 12 0.78 -3.52 7.56
C LEU A 12 2.31 -3.53 7.65
N VAL A 13 2.90 -2.55 8.35
CA VAL A 13 4.36 -2.45 8.55
C VAL A 13 4.91 -3.74 9.16
N SER A 14 4.29 -4.25 10.23
CA SER A 14 4.71 -5.49 10.90
C SER A 14 4.66 -6.71 9.97
N LYS A 15 3.60 -6.84 9.16
CA LYS A 15 3.47 -7.94 8.19
C LYS A 15 4.50 -7.84 7.07
N VAL A 16 4.76 -6.64 6.56
CA VAL A 16 5.79 -6.42 5.54
C VAL A 16 7.19 -6.72 6.11
N THR A 17 7.51 -6.26 7.33
CA THR A 17 8.77 -6.62 8.00
C THR A 17 8.92 -8.15 8.12
N SER A 18 7.84 -8.85 8.50
CA SER A 18 7.87 -10.31 8.64
C SER A 18 8.10 -11.00 7.29
N GLU A 19 7.43 -10.54 6.22
CA GLU A 19 7.59 -11.11 4.89
C GLU A 19 9.01 -10.90 4.36
N ILE A 20 9.58 -9.69 4.53
CA ILE A 20 10.97 -9.40 4.15
C ILE A 20 11.93 -10.31 4.93
N ASN A 21 11.72 -10.48 6.23
CA ASN A 21 12.55 -11.39 7.04
C ASN A 21 12.45 -12.85 6.57
N ASN A 22 11.27 -13.30 6.16
CA ASN A 22 11.07 -14.67 5.68
C ASN A 22 11.82 -14.97 4.37
N TYR A 23 11.96 -13.97 3.49
CA TYR A 23 12.64 -14.15 2.20
C TYR A 23 14.11 -13.78 2.22
N MET A 24 14.50 -12.77 3.02
CA MET A 24 15.83 -12.16 2.96
C MET A 24 16.57 -12.24 4.31
N GLY A 25 15.92 -12.68 5.38
CA GLY A 25 16.52 -12.73 6.73
C GLY A 25 16.73 -11.36 7.37
N ILE A 26 16.08 -10.32 6.84
CA ILE A 26 16.21 -8.94 7.30
C ILE A 26 14.93 -8.52 8.04
N ALA A 27 15.05 -8.23 9.33
CA ALA A 27 13.95 -7.76 10.17
C ALA A 27 14.11 -6.26 10.50
N ASP A 28 13.96 -5.40 9.50
CA ASP A 28 14.10 -3.95 9.64
C ASP A 28 12.78 -3.23 9.34
N LYS A 29 12.32 -2.41 10.30
CA LYS A 29 11.10 -1.61 10.18
C LYS A 29 11.22 -0.49 9.14
N THR A 30 12.40 0.13 9.05
CA THR A 30 12.66 1.27 8.15
C THR A 30 12.60 0.82 6.69
N ILE A 31 13.11 -0.39 6.38
CA ILE A 31 13.00 -0.99 5.06
C ILE A 31 11.53 -1.29 4.73
N ALA A 32 10.77 -1.84 5.69
CA ALA A 32 9.35 -2.10 5.48
C ALA A 32 8.56 -0.81 5.20
N GLU A 33 8.82 0.26 5.94
CA GLU A 33 8.22 1.58 5.72
C GLU A 33 8.60 2.17 4.35
N PHE A 34 9.87 2.06 3.97
CA PHE A 34 10.37 2.48 2.66
C PHE A 34 9.66 1.75 1.53
N VAL A 35 9.58 0.41 1.60
CA VAL A 35 8.94 -0.41 0.56
C VAL A 35 7.44 -0.09 0.44
N ILE A 36 6.74 0.15 1.55
CA ILE A 36 5.32 0.56 1.53
C ILE A 36 5.17 1.95 0.86
N ALA A 37 6.08 2.88 1.14
CA ALA A 37 6.08 4.19 0.50
C ALA A 37 6.43 4.10 -1.00
N GLU A 38 7.33 3.18 -1.39
CA GLU A 38 7.69 2.93 -2.78
C GLU A 38 6.52 2.34 -3.56
N HIS A 39 5.78 1.39 -2.96
CA HIS A 39 4.55 0.85 -3.53
C HIS A 39 3.56 1.94 -3.92
N ALA A 40 3.43 2.98 -3.08
CA ALA A 40 2.52 4.09 -3.36
C ALA A 40 2.89 4.85 -4.64
N LYS A 41 4.18 4.91 -5.01
CA LYS A 41 4.61 5.63 -6.21
C LYS A 41 4.34 4.83 -7.49
N CYS A 42 4.06 3.53 -7.36
CA CYS A 42 3.85 2.60 -8.46
C CYS A 42 2.33 2.39 -8.73
N PRO A 43 1.85 2.61 -9.96
CA PRO A 43 0.45 2.43 -10.32
C PRO A 43 0.06 0.94 -10.44
N ASP A 44 1.02 0.07 -10.78
CA ASP A 44 0.81 -1.34 -10.97
C ASP A 44 1.97 -2.21 -10.46
N LEU A 45 1.72 -3.53 -10.45
CA LEU A 45 2.69 -4.51 -9.96
C LEU A 45 3.98 -4.55 -10.81
N PRO A 46 3.94 -4.49 -12.17
CA PRO A 46 5.15 -4.39 -12.98
C PRO A 46 6.06 -3.22 -12.59
N GLU A 47 5.52 -2.02 -12.43
CA GLU A 47 6.31 -0.86 -12.01
C GLU A 47 6.86 -1.03 -10.59
N PHE A 48 6.09 -1.63 -9.68
CA PHE A 48 6.56 -1.94 -8.33
C PHE A 48 7.67 -3.00 -8.31
N GLN A 49 7.56 -4.02 -9.16
CA GLN A 49 8.62 -5.03 -9.34
C GLN A 49 9.90 -4.39 -9.89
N ALA A 50 9.79 -3.53 -10.89
CA ALA A 50 10.95 -2.82 -11.44
C ALA A 50 11.61 -1.92 -10.38
N ALA A 51 10.83 -1.19 -9.59
CA ALA A 51 11.34 -0.32 -8.53
C ALA A 51 12.09 -1.10 -7.43
N LEU A 52 11.68 -2.34 -7.14
CA LEU A 52 12.34 -3.19 -6.14
C LEU A 52 13.43 -4.12 -6.69
N GLU A 53 13.52 -4.26 -8.01
CA GLU A 53 14.55 -5.08 -8.67
C GLU A 53 15.96 -4.53 -8.41
N GLU A 54 16.11 -3.20 -8.35
CA GLU A 54 17.37 -2.54 -8.00
C GLU A 54 17.89 -2.90 -6.59
N TYR A 55 16.98 -3.33 -5.70
CA TYR A 55 17.29 -3.74 -4.34
C TYR A 55 17.35 -5.27 -4.17
N GLU A 56 17.38 -6.02 -5.28
CA GLU A 56 17.43 -7.48 -5.31
C GLU A 56 16.24 -8.17 -4.61
N PHE A 57 15.08 -7.51 -4.54
CA PHE A 57 13.88 -8.13 -3.98
C PHE A 57 13.35 -9.23 -4.90
N PRO A 58 13.09 -10.45 -4.39
CA PRO A 58 12.46 -11.50 -5.19
C PRO A 58 11.09 -11.08 -5.70
N LYS A 59 10.73 -11.49 -6.94
CA LYS A 59 9.41 -11.18 -7.53
C LYS A 59 8.25 -11.70 -6.67
N SER A 60 8.40 -12.89 -6.08
CA SER A 60 7.39 -13.48 -5.19
C SER A 60 7.19 -12.67 -3.89
N LEU A 61 8.28 -12.15 -3.31
CA LEU A 61 8.22 -11.26 -2.15
C LEU A 61 7.49 -9.96 -2.53
N THR A 62 7.86 -9.37 -3.66
CA THR A 62 7.24 -8.13 -4.16
C THR A 62 5.74 -8.30 -4.39
N GLU A 63 5.32 -9.41 -4.99
CA GLU A 63 3.91 -9.76 -5.16
C GLU A 63 3.18 -9.96 -3.83
N SER A 64 3.82 -10.59 -2.84
CA SER A 64 3.27 -10.70 -1.48
C SER A 64 3.05 -9.34 -0.84
N ILE A 65 4.04 -8.44 -0.95
CA ILE A 65 3.96 -7.10 -0.39
C ILE A 65 2.88 -6.27 -1.08
N ASP A 66 2.78 -6.29 -2.42
CA ASP A 66 1.72 -5.60 -3.17
C ASP A 66 0.32 -6.01 -2.68
N ARG A 67 0.10 -7.32 -2.49
CA ARG A 67 -1.15 -7.83 -1.92
C ARG A 67 -1.40 -7.32 -0.51
N LEU A 68 -0.38 -7.32 0.36
CA LEU A 68 -0.50 -6.81 1.73
C LEU A 68 -0.89 -5.33 1.74
N VAL A 69 -0.21 -4.49 0.96
CA VAL A 69 -0.46 -3.04 0.90
C VAL A 69 -1.87 -2.77 0.39
N ARG A 70 -2.27 -3.34 -0.76
CA ARG A 70 -3.62 -3.17 -1.31
C ARG A 70 -4.71 -3.66 -0.37
N THR A 71 -4.43 -4.69 0.43
CA THR A 71 -5.40 -5.29 1.35
C THR A 71 -5.53 -4.54 2.67
N LEU A 72 -4.45 -3.98 3.23
CA LEU A 72 -4.42 -3.48 4.61
C LEU A 72 -4.26 -1.97 4.71
N HIS A 73 -3.73 -1.30 3.69
CA HIS A 73 -3.46 0.11 3.78
C HIS A 73 -4.77 0.92 3.82
N PRO A 74 -4.95 1.81 4.83
CA PRO A 74 -6.23 2.50 5.06
C PRO A 74 -6.67 3.37 3.89
N GLY A 75 -5.72 3.86 3.08
CA GLY A 75 -5.99 4.61 1.84
C GLY A 75 -6.61 3.78 0.71
N TYR A 76 -6.41 2.46 0.67
CA TYR A 76 -6.97 1.58 -0.37
C TYR A 76 -8.32 0.95 0.04
N LYS A 77 -8.63 0.92 1.34
CA LYS A 77 -9.89 0.37 1.89
C LYS A 77 -11.06 1.35 1.94
N ARG A 78 -10.86 2.62 1.58
CA ARG A 78 -11.75 3.72 1.97
C ARG A 78 -13.18 3.67 1.38
N ASP A 79 -13.42 2.84 0.36
CA ASP A 79 -14.77 2.71 -0.23
C ASP A 79 -15.71 1.72 0.47
N VAL A 80 -15.23 0.84 1.36
CA VAL A 80 -16.09 -0.27 1.86
C VAL A 80 -16.83 0.07 3.17
N ARG A 81 -16.41 1.12 3.90
CA ARG A 81 -16.91 1.37 5.27
C ARG A 81 -17.96 2.48 5.40
N ASN A 82 -18.34 3.16 4.32
CA ASN A 82 -19.44 4.14 4.34
C ASN A 82 -20.68 3.61 3.61
N GLY A 83 -21.32 2.58 4.19
CA GLY A 83 -22.59 2.04 3.70
C GLY A 83 -23.39 1.41 4.84
N LYS A 84 -24.17 2.24 5.54
CA LYS A 84 -25.32 1.76 6.31
C LYS A 84 -26.41 1.27 5.35
N ASP A 85 -27.07 0.19 5.74
CA ASP A 85 -28.44 -0.23 5.40
C ASP A 85 -28.89 -0.33 3.93
N GLU A 86 -29.39 -1.54 3.60
CA GLU A 86 -30.49 -1.83 2.67
C GLU A 86 -30.96 -0.71 1.70
N LYS A 87 -30.66 -0.87 0.40
CA LYS A 87 -31.64 -1.29 -0.63
C LYS A 87 -31.04 -1.25 -2.05
N ASN A 88 -31.30 -2.35 -2.76
CA ASN A 88 -31.39 -2.51 -4.21
C ASN A 88 -31.05 -1.31 -5.12
N GLY A 89 -30.03 -1.46 -5.95
CA GLY A 89 -29.82 -0.60 -7.11
C GLY A 89 -28.46 -0.83 -7.77
N LYS A 90 -28.47 -1.33 -9.01
CA LYS A 90 -27.30 -1.41 -9.88
C LYS A 90 -26.59 -0.05 -9.91
N VAL A 91 -25.37 0.04 -9.41
CA VAL A 91 -24.50 1.18 -9.66
C VAL A 91 -23.14 0.67 -10.09
N GLN A 92 -22.86 0.94 -11.35
CA GLN A 92 -21.57 0.80 -11.99
C GLN A 92 -20.62 1.79 -11.30
N GLY A 93 -19.87 1.31 -10.32
CA GLY A 93 -18.94 2.12 -9.54
C GLY A 93 -17.79 2.59 -10.42
N SER A 94 -17.84 3.85 -10.83
CA SER A 94 -16.68 4.60 -11.30
C SER A 94 -15.69 4.64 -10.15
N ARG A 95 -14.70 3.75 -10.18
CA ARG A 95 -13.57 3.69 -9.24
C ARG A 95 -12.90 5.07 -9.24
N SER A 96 -13.09 5.85 -8.18
CA SER A 96 -12.37 7.12 -8.02
C SER A 96 -10.89 6.79 -8.03
N THR A 97 -10.18 7.26 -9.05
CA THR A 97 -8.79 6.91 -9.29
C THR A 97 -7.82 7.59 -8.34
N HIS A 98 -8.28 8.44 -7.42
CA HIS A 98 -7.40 9.16 -6.50
C HIS A 98 -6.80 8.21 -5.47
N THR A 99 -5.62 7.72 -5.80
CA THR A 99 -4.87 6.78 -4.99
C THR A 99 -4.05 7.51 -3.93
N TRP A 100 -3.76 6.83 -2.82
CA TRP A 100 -2.80 7.33 -1.82
C TRP A 100 -1.42 7.63 -2.45
N GLY A 101 -1.09 6.93 -3.54
CA GLY A 101 0.05 7.19 -4.39
C GLY A 101 0.09 8.57 -5.03
N GLU A 102 -1.03 9.02 -5.62
CA GLU A 102 -1.14 10.38 -6.14
C GLU A 102 -1.02 11.42 -5.03
N GLU A 103 -1.60 11.20 -3.85
CA GLU A 103 -1.49 12.14 -2.73
C GLU A 103 -0.03 12.30 -2.27
N LEU A 104 0.71 11.19 -2.15
CA LEU A 104 2.14 11.22 -1.82
C LEU A 104 2.97 11.83 -2.94
N ARG A 105 2.66 11.55 -4.21
CA ARG A 105 3.37 12.13 -5.37
C ARG A 105 3.15 13.64 -5.46
N LEU A 106 1.94 14.12 -5.18
CA LEU A 106 1.64 15.55 -5.07
C LEU A 106 2.42 16.18 -3.91
N LYS A 107 2.40 15.56 -2.72
CA LYS A 107 3.16 16.05 -1.55
C LYS A 107 4.67 16.07 -1.77
N ALA A 108 5.22 15.09 -2.49
CA ALA A 108 6.64 15.06 -2.87
C ALA A 108 6.96 16.13 -3.91
N GLY A 109 6.12 16.29 -4.94
CA GLY A 109 6.31 17.31 -5.98
C GLY A 109 6.23 18.75 -5.47
N TYR A 110 5.53 19.01 -4.36
CA TYR A 110 5.52 20.32 -3.69
C TYR A 110 6.78 20.62 -2.87
N ALA A 111 7.61 19.62 -2.56
CA ALA A 111 8.84 19.81 -1.77
C ALA A 111 10.06 20.19 -2.62
N GLU A 112 9.96 20.11 -3.95
CA GLU A 112 11.02 20.44 -4.91
C GLU A 112 10.80 21.78 -5.67
N SER A 113 9.87 22.65 -5.21
CA SER A 113 9.58 23.97 -5.80
C SER A 113 9.99 25.15 -4.92
#